data_AF-A0A2N0NFW0-F1
#
_entry.id   AF-A0A2N0NFW0-F1
#
_cell.length_a   1.000
_cell.length_b   1.000
_cell.length_c   1.000
_cell.angle_alpha   90.00
_cell.angle_beta   90.00
_cell.angle_gamma   90.00
#
_symmetry.space_group_name_H-M   'P 1'
#
loop_
_entity.id
_entity.type
_entity.pdbx_description
1 polymer ?
#
loop_
_entity_poly.entity_id
_entity_poly.type
_entity_poly.pdbx_seq_one_letter_code
_entity_poly.pdbx_strand_id
1 'polypeptide(L)'
;MFIPIKYRDIILPDPIYDNFGSFIVPGSREWFTYMYQLDLDTRDECLRKADDIKFAARIDELTASSEADKLHYKHHLEERSKNIANLQIQEDIRIQDLAIYHGTSPKHVKY
;
A
#
# COMPACT_ATOMS: atom_id res chain seq x y z
N MET A 1 23.42 -19.00 -42.35
CA MET A 1 22.31 -18.15 -41.84
C MET A 1 22.75 -17.56 -40.51
N PHE A 2 22.81 -16.23 -40.36
CA PHE A 2 23.27 -15.56 -39.14
C PHE A 2 22.07 -14.97 -38.39
N ILE A 3 21.85 -15.45 -37.16
CA ILE A 3 20.81 -14.95 -36.26
C ILE A 3 21.51 -14.32 -35.03
N PRO A 4 21.27 -13.02 -34.74
CA PRO A 4 21.79 -12.34 -33.56
C PRO A 4 21.41 -13.06 -32.27
N ILE A 5 22.34 -13.12 -31.31
CA ILE A 5 22.16 -13.85 -30.04
C ILE A 5 20.93 -13.34 -29.28
N LYS A 6 20.65 -12.03 -29.30
CA LYS A 6 19.48 -11.40 -28.67
C LYS A 6 18.11 -11.96 -29.12
N TYR A 7 18.05 -12.60 -30.28
CA TYR A 7 16.82 -13.20 -30.79
C TYR A 7 16.79 -14.72 -30.67
N ARG A 8 17.88 -15.36 -30.22
CA ARG A 8 17.98 -16.83 -30.13
C ARG A 8 17.08 -17.41 -29.04
N ASP A 9 16.89 -16.67 -27.96
CA ASP A 9 16.05 -17.06 -26.83
C ASP A 9 14.55 -16.86 -27.12
N ILE A 10 14.22 -16.19 -28.24
CA ILE A 10 12.86 -15.85 -28.69
C ILE A 10 12.58 -16.52 -30.06
N ILE A 11 13.42 -17.47 -30.51
CA ILE A 11 13.10 -18.24 -31.71
C ILE A 11 11.89 -19.10 -31.38
N LEU A 12 10.73 -18.66 -31.84
CA LEU A 12 9.49 -19.41 -31.74
C LEU A 12 9.70 -20.79 -32.39
N PRO A 13 9.34 -21.89 -31.71
CA PRO A 13 9.36 -23.23 -32.33
C PRO A 13 8.34 -23.32 -33.47
N ASP A 14 7.36 -22.42 -33.48
CA ASP A 14 6.30 -22.34 -34.48
C ASP A 14 6.67 -21.42 -35.65
N PRO A 15 6.27 -21.77 -36.89
CA PRO A 15 6.48 -20.93 -38.06
C PRO A 15 5.79 -19.58 -37.91
N ILE A 16 6.52 -18.50 -38.17
CA ILE A 16 6.00 -17.13 -38.13
C ILE A 16 5.32 -16.82 -39.47
N TYR A 17 4.10 -16.29 -39.40
CA TYR A 17 3.33 -15.88 -40.57
C TYR A 17 3.09 -14.38 -40.55
N ASP A 18 3.07 -13.78 -41.74
CA ASP A 18 2.61 -12.41 -41.94
C ASP A 18 1.08 -12.33 -41.75
N ASN A 19 0.54 -11.12 -41.62
CA ASN A 19 -0.90 -10.85 -41.52
C ASN A 19 -1.70 -11.39 -42.71
N PHE A 20 -1.04 -11.66 -43.84
CA PHE A 20 -1.62 -12.29 -45.03
C PHE A 20 -1.49 -13.82 -45.06
N GLY A 21 -0.97 -14.45 -44.00
CA GLY A 21 -0.78 -15.90 -43.91
C GLY A 21 0.45 -16.43 -44.66
N SER A 22 1.34 -15.55 -45.11
CA SER A 22 2.59 -15.93 -45.79
C SER A 22 3.67 -16.30 -44.78
N PHE A 23 4.38 -17.41 -45.01
CA PHE A 23 5.49 -17.83 -44.15
C PHE A 23 6.65 -16.82 -44.21
N ILE A 24 7.01 -16.26 -43.06
CA ILE A 24 8.15 -15.36 -42.94
C ILE A 24 9.42 -16.17 -42.77
N VAL A 25 10.28 -16.16 -43.78
CA VAL A 25 11.54 -16.91 -43.76
C VAL A 25 12.45 -16.38 -42.64
N PRO A 26 12.91 -17.24 -41.71
CA PRO A 26 13.86 -16.84 -40.67
C PRO A 26 15.12 -16.20 -41.26
N GLY A 27 15.54 -15.07 -40.70
CA GLY A 27 16.70 -14.30 -41.18
C GLY A 27 16.44 -13.41 -42.41
N SER A 28 15.21 -13.36 -42.91
CA SER A 28 14.78 -12.33 -43.87
C SER A 28 14.62 -10.96 -43.19
N ARG A 29 14.53 -9.89 -43.99
CA ARG A 29 14.26 -8.54 -43.47
C ARG A 29 12.95 -8.48 -42.69
N GLU A 30 11.89 -9.10 -43.22
CA GLU A 30 10.57 -9.14 -42.59
C GLU A 30 10.61 -9.84 -41.24
N TRP A 31 11.41 -10.90 -41.12
CA TRP A 31 11.63 -11.60 -39.85
C TRP A 31 12.24 -10.66 -38.78
N PHE A 32 13.25 -9.87 -39.15
CA PHE A 32 13.84 -8.91 -38.21
C PHE A 32 12.88 -7.78 -37.81
N THR A 33 12.05 -7.30 -38.75
CA THR A 33 11.02 -6.29 -38.46
C THR A 33 10.00 -6.82 -37.44
N TYR A 34 9.49 -8.03 -37.67
CA TYR A 34 8.53 -8.66 -36.77
C TYR A 34 9.11 -8.88 -35.36
N MET A 35 10.32 -9.45 -35.28
CA MET A 35 10.99 -9.68 -33.99
C MET A 35 11.28 -8.38 -33.23
N TYR A 36 11.56 -7.29 -33.94
CA TYR A 36 11.76 -5.98 -33.32
C TYR A 36 10.46 -5.38 -32.76
N GLN A 37 9.34 -5.53 -33.46
CA GLN A 37 8.03 -5.09 -32.98
C GLN A 37 7.61 -5.89 -31.72
N LEU A 38 7.81 -7.21 -31.74
CA LEU A 38 7.50 -8.07 -30.60
C LEU A 38 8.32 -7.72 -29.35
N ASP A 39 9.61 -7.39 -29.53
CA ASP A 39 10.49 -6.93 -28.44
C ASP A 39 10.02 -5.58 -27.86
N LEU A 40 9.58 -4.65 -28.71
CA LEU A 40 9.00 -3.37 -28.27
C LEU A 40 7.71 -3.56 -27.49
N ASP A 41 6.78 -4.37 -28.01
CA ASP A 41 5.49 -4.63 -27.34
C ASP A 41 5.69 -5.31 -25.98
N THR A 42 6.61 -6.28 -25.91
CA THR A 42 6.95 -6.97 -24.66
C THR A 42 7.56 -6.01 -23.64
N ARG A 43 8.43 -5.10 -24.08
CA ARG A 43 9.06 -4.10 -23.21
C ARG A 43 8.04 -3.09 -22.68
N ASP A 44 7.15 -2.59 -23.52
CA ASP A 44 6.11 -1.64 -23.11
C ASP A 44 5.11 -2.28 -22.16
N GLU A 45 4.76 -3.55 -22.37
CA GLU A 45 3.92 -4.30 -21.42
C GLU A 45 4.63 -4.49 -20.07
N CYS A 46 5.92 -4.82 -20.08
CA CYS A 46 6.72 -4.93 -18.85
C CYS A 46 6.80 -3.60 -18.10
N LEU A 47 6.98 -2.48 -18.80
CA LEU A 47 7.00 -1.15 -18.20
C LEU A 47 5.65 -0.78 -17.59
N ARG A 48 4.55 -1.02 -18.30
CA ARG A 48 3.19 -0.80 -17.79
C ARG A 48 2.93 -1.61 -16.53
N LYS A 49 3.24 -2.92 -16.53
CA LYS A 49 3.08 -3.77 -15.35
C LYS A 49 3.91 -3.28 -14.17
N ALA A 50 5.13 -2.81 -14.41
CA ALA A 50 5.97 -2.25 -13.37
C ALA A 50 5.37 -0.97 -12.77
N ASP A 51 4.77 -0.10 -13.59
CA ASP A 51 4.12 1.12 -13.10
C ASP A 51 2.81 0.81 -12.36
N ASP A 52 2.03 -0.17 -12.81
CA ASP A 52 0.85 -0.66 -12.09
C ASP A 52 1.22 -1.21 -10.70
N ILE A 53 2.31 -1.98 -10.60
CA ILE A 53 2.82 -2.50 -9.32
C ILE A 53 3.27 -1.36 -8.40
N LYS A 54 3.99 -0.36 -8.92
CA LYS A 54 4.39 0.82 -8.12
C LYS A 54 3.18 1.60 -7.63
N PHE A 55 2.17 1.77 -8.48
CA PHE A 55 0.94 2.46 -8.11
C PHE A 55 0.18 1.70 -7.01
N ALA A 56 0.02 0.39 -7.15
CA ALA A 56 -0.59 -0.46 -6.15
C ALA A 56 0.16 -0.38 -4.81
N ALA A 57 1.49 -0.53 -4.81
CA ALA A 57 2.31 -0.42 -3.61
C ALA A 57 2.16 0.94 -2.90
N ARG A 58 2.06 2.03 -3.66
CA ARG A 58 1.83 3.37 -3.11
C ARG A 58 0.45 3.51 -2.48
N ILE A 59 -0.58 2.93 -3.08
CA ILE A 59 -1.93 2.93 -2.52
C ILE A 59 -2.00 2.12 -1.23
N ASP A 60 -1.34 0.97 -1.18
CA ASP A 60 -1.27 0.14 0.02
C ASP A 60 -0.55 0.88 1.16
N GLU A 61 0.56 1.57 0.87
CA GLU A 61 1.28 2.40 1.85
C GLU A 61 0.41 3.55 2.40
N LEU A 62 -0.28 4.28 1.52
CA LEU A 62 -1.18 5.36 1.94
C LEU A 62 -2.34 4.85 2.79
N THR A 63 -2.86 3.66 2.46
CA THR A 63 -3.95 3.03 3.23
C THR A 63 -3.46 2.62 4.61
N ALA A 64 -2.32 1.95 4.70
CA ALA A 64 -1.70 1.56 5.96
C ALA A 64 -1.36 2.77 6.85
N SER A 65 -0.83 3.84 6.25
CA SER A 65 -0.55 5.09 6.97
C SER A 65 -1.83 5.73 7.51
N SER A 66 -2.89 5.79 6.69
CA SER A 66 -4.20 6.30 7.13
C SER A 66 -4.80 5.48 8.28
N GLU A 67 -4.66 4.16 8.24
CA GLU A 67 -5.11 3.27 9.31
C GLU A 67 -4.31 3.48 10.60
N ALA A 68 -2.98 3.60 10.49
CA ALA A 68 -2.11 3.86 11.63
C ALA A 68 -2.46 5.20 12.32
N ASP A 69 -2.67 6.27 11.54
CA ASP A 69 -3.06 7.58 12.07
C ASP A 69 -4.40 7.52 12.82
N LYS A 70 -5.39 6.81 12.27
CA LYS A 70 -6.69 6.60 12.93
C LYS A 70 -6.54 5.84 14.25
N LEU A 71 -5.70 4.80 14.27
CA LEU A 71 -5.43 4.02 15.47
C LEU A 71 -4.73 4.88 16.55
N HIS A 72 -3.74 5.66 16.17
CA HIS A 72 -3.05 6.58 17.07
C HIS A 72 -4.00 7.61 17.67
N TYR A 73 -4.85 8.22 16.83
CA TYR A 73 -5.85 9.19 17.28
C TYR A 73 -6.82 8.55 18.28
N LYS A 74 -7.33 7.34 17.97
CA LYS A 74 -8.22 6.61 18.86
C LYS A 74 -7.56 6.29 20.20
N HIS A 75 -6.33 5.79 20.18
CA HIS A 75 -5.56 5.50 21.39
C HIS A 75 -5.38 6.77 22.25
N HIS A 76 -5.05 7.90 21.63
CA HIS A 76 -4.91 9.17 22.35
C HIS A 76 -6.22 9.61 23.02
N LEU A 77 -7.36 9.43 22.36
CA LEU A 77 -8.67 9.72 22.97
C LEU A 77 -8.98 8.80 24.16
N GLU A 78 -8.67 7.52 24.05
CA GLU A 78 -8.85 6.56 25.15
C GLU A 78 -7.98 6.92 26.35
N GLU A 79 -6.71 7.24 26.15
CA GLU A 79 -5.81 7.68 27.22
C GLU A 79 -6.30 8.98 27.88
N ARG A 80 -6.77 9.94 27.08
CA ARG A 80 -7.38 11.17 27.61
C ARG A 80 -8.62 10.86 28.46
N SER A 81 -9.47 9.92 28.01
CA SER A 81 -10.67 9.51 28.77
C SER A 81 -10.30 8.86 30.10
N LYS A 82 -9.30 7.97 30.12
CA LYS A 82 -8.78 7.36 31.36
C LYS A 82 -8.22 8.42 32.30
N ASN A 83 -7.47 9.38 31.78
CA ASN A 83 -6.91 10.47 32.58
C ASN A 83 -8.00 11.31 33.26
N ILE A 84 -9.05 11.68 32.52
CA ILE A 84 -10.19 12.41 33.07
C ILE A 84 -10.91 11.61 34.16
N ALA A 85 -11.15 10.32 33.93
CA ALA A 85 -11.78 9.45 34.93
C ALA A 85 -10.93 9.35 36.21
N ASN A 86 -9.61 9.23 36.08
CA ASN A 86 -8.70 9.20 37.23
C ASN A 86 -8.73 10.53 38.01
N LEU A 87 -8.78 11.68 37.32
CA LEU A 87 -8.90 12.99 37.97
C LEU A 87 -10.23 13.11 38.73
N GLN A 88 -11.33 12.62 38.17
CA GLN A 88 -12.63 12.60 38.85
C GLN A 88 -12.58 11.74 40.12
N ILE A 89 -11.99 10.54 40.04
CA ILE A 89 -11.83 9.65 41.19
C ILE A 89 -10.97 10.31 42.28
N GLN A 90 -9.87 10.95 41.91
CA GLN A 90 -9.02 11.66 42.87
C GLN A 90 -9.75 12.82 43.54
N GLU A 91 -10.55 13.56 42.79
CA GLU A 91 -11.35 14.65 43.33
C GLU A 91 -12.43 14.13 44.29
N ASP A 92 -13.11 13.05 43.95
CA ASP A 92 -14.09 12.40 44.83
C ASP A 92 -13.46 11.93 46.15
N ILE A 93 -12.26 11.32 46.09
CA ILE A 93 -11.49 10.92 47.28
C ILE A 93 -11.14 12.16 48.11
N ARG A 94 -10.67 13.24 47.47
CA ARG A 94 -10.32 14.50 48.14
C ARG A 94 -11.51 15.12 48.87
N ILE A 95 -12.68 15.15 48.23
CA ILE A 95 -13.92 15.65 48.84
C ILE A 95 -14.31 14.77 50.04
N GLN A 96 -14.18 13.45 49.90
CA GLN A 96 -14.52 12.52 50.96
C GLN A 96 -13.59 12.68 52.18
N ASP A 97 -12.29 12.81 51.96
CA ASP A 97 -11.31 13.05 53.04
C ASP A 97 -11.58 14.39 53.76
N LEU A 98 -11.90 15.44 53.01
CA LEU A 98 -12.23 16.75 53.56
C LEU A 98 -13.52 16.70 54.40
N ALA A 99 -14.53 15.94 53.94
CA ALA A 99 -15.76 15.71 54.68
C ALA A 99 -15.50 15.04 56.04
N ILE A 100 -14.68 13.99 56.04
CA ILE A 100 -14.27 13.24 57.23
C ILE A 100 -13.55 14.18 58.21
N TYR A 101 -12.60 14.97 57.73
CA TYR A 101 -11.85 15.91 58.57
C TYR A 101 -12.74 16.94 59.27
N HIS A 102 -13.74 17.48 58.56
CA HIS A 102 -14.67 18.45 59.14
C HIS A 102 -15.85 17.82 59.90
N GLY A 103 -15.96 16.48 59.94
CA GLY A 103 -17.10 15.79 60.55
C GLY A 103 -18.44 16.06 59.83
N THR A 104 -18.38 16.37 58.54
CA THR A 104 -19.55 16.68 57.71
C THR A 104 -19.74 15.60 56.63
N SER A 105 -20.84 15.68 55.88
CA SER A 105 -21.07 14.79 54.74
C SER A 105 -20.42 15.34 53.47
N PRO A 106 -19.90 14.51 52.56
CA PRO A 106 -19.31 14.94 51.28
C PRO A 106 -20.17 15.92 50.47
N LYS A 107 -21.50 15.81 50.58
CA LYS A 107 -22.46 16.70 49.90
C LYS A 107 -22.51 18.13 50.44
N HIS A 108 -21.96 18.37 51.63
CA HIS A 108 -21.97 19.66 52.33
C HIS A 108 -20.57 20.26 52.48
N VAL A 109 -19.55 19.62 51.89
CA VAL A 109 -18.21 20.16 51.80
C VAL A 109 -18.24 21.41 50.92
N LYS A 110 -17.93 22.57 51.49
CA LYS A 110 -17.79 23.82 50.73
C LYS A 110 -16.35 23.92 50.22
N TYR A 111 -16.21 24.14 48.92
CA TYR A 111 -14.93 24.42 48.25
C TYR A 111 -14.39 25.81 48.61
#